data_AF-A0A352IRT3-F1
#
_entry.id   AF-A0A352IRT3-F1
#
_cell.length_a   1.000
_cell.length_b   1.000
_cell.length_c   1.000
_cell.angle_alpha   90.00
_cell.angle_beta   90.00
_cell.angle_gamma   90.00
#
_symmetry.space_group_name_H-M   'P 1'
#
loop_
_entity.id
_entity.type
_entity.pdbx_description
1 polymer ?
#
loop_
_entity_poly.entity_id
_entity_poly.type
_entity_poly.pdbx_seq_one_letter_code
_entity_poly.pdbx_strand_id
1 'polypeptide(L)'
;MTASGEYSIEAWVAPGNITQEDARIVTYSGSSTTRNVTLSQSLQRYEVLHRSTTSDENTPFATRDADMLLQATLQHVVVNYTPATGRQIFVNGVPTGDVDPDDGGLLTEWDDSFALVLGNETDGNSPWQGAIRMVAIHNRALTPEQVQANFEVGVGQKFYLLFGVSHLIDVPESFIVFEVSQFDSYAYRFTSPFFISLDDSAEPSNIPLRGMRLGINGKEATVGQAWANLDVVLDSGSYEPGAGQPLSSLGTIIALENGPGNDEFFLTFDQLGGNNFARSEPSLPPQPAPSDQEPSSEIGLKTFDEINESMSRMTGVPTTHSKVSEKFNTVRQQLPTVETIEGFLSSHQMAITQLAIQYCDALVSSDNLRQEIFGNFNFAAPANTAFEGGGEDLIVGALLSRFVGNDLASQPTNETVANELSNLINGLTSCGASCGPDRTETVVKASCAAVLGSATTLVQ
;
A
#
# COMPACT_ATOMS: atom_id res chain seq x y z
N MET A 1 19.20 -0.49 -56.97
CA MET A 1 20.06 0.46 -56.24
C MET A 1 21.08 1.08 -57.20
N THR A 2 21.93 0.30 -57.87
CA THR A 2 22.88 0.85 -58.87
C THR A 2 22.21 1.58 -60.03
N ALA A 3 21.05 1.11 -60.50
CA ALA A 3 20.31 1.74 -61.60
C ALA A 3 19.71 3.13 -61.24
N SER A 4 19.31 3.34 -59.97
CA SER A 4 18.80 4.64 -59.49
C SER A 4 19.92 5.54 -58.96
N GLY A 5 21.05 4.96 -58.53
CA GLY A 5 22.17 5.69 -57.91
C GLY A 5 21.93 6.08 -56.46
N GLU A 6 20.76 5.73 -55.91
CA GLU A 6 20.33 6.05 -54.55
C GLU A 6 19.64 4.84 -53.91
N TYR A 7 19.59 4.83 -52.58
CA TYR A 7 18.91 3.80 -51.81
C TYR A 7 18.49 4.33 -50.44
N SER A 8 17.64 3.54 -49.77
CA SER A 8 17.51 3.63 -48.33
C SER A 8 17.43 2.25 -47.68
N ILE A 9 17.98 2.16 -46.48
CA ILE A 9 17.81 1.04 -45.56
C ILE A 9 16.93 1.54 -44.44
N GLU A 10 15.72 1.00 -44.32
CA GLU A 10 14.79 1.32 -43.25
C GLU A 10 14.65 0.10 -42.35
N ALA A 11 14.86 0.27 -41.05
CA ALA A 11 14.82 -0.82 -40.09
C ALA A 11 14.13 -0.42 -38.80
N TRP A 12 13.43 -1.37 -38.20
CA TRP A 12 12.96 -1.28 -36.82
C TRP A 12 13.73 -2.26 -35.96
N VAL A 13 14.56 -1.74 -35.06
CA VAL A 13 15.53 -2.52 -34.30
C VAL A 13 15.45 -2.19 -32.82
N ALA A 14 15.61 -3.20 -31.98
CA ALA A 14 15.77 -3.05 -30.54
C ALA A 14 17.12 -3.66 -30.14
N PRO A 15 18.18 -2.84 -30.00
CA PRO A 15 19.48 -3.29 -29.49
C PRO A 15 19.32 -3.99 -28.14
N GLY A 16 20.00 -5.13 -27.96
CA GLY A 16 19.96 -5.86 -26.69
C GLY A 16 20.67 -5.13 -25.55
N ASN A 17 21.63 -4.26 -25.88
CA ASN A 17 22.32 -3.37 -24.95
C ASN A 17 23.02 -2.23 -25.74
N ILE A 18 23.59 -1.27 -25.01
CA ILE A 18 24.27 -0.08 -25.54
C ILE A 18 25.81 -0.19 -25.54
N THR A 19 26.36 -1.38 -25.33
CA THR A 19 27.81 -1.61 -25.14
C THR A 19 28.43 -2.48 -26.23
N GLN A 20 27.68 -2.81 -27.30
CA GLN A 20 28.19 -3.61 -28.41
C GLN A 20 29.10 -2.78 -29.30
N GLU A 21 30.23 -3.33 -29.73
CA GLU A 21 31.16 -2.68 -30.65
C GLU A 21 31.29 -3.50 -31.94
N ASP A 22 31.44 -2.82 -33.07
CA ASP A 22 31.52 -3.44 -34.40
C ASP A 22 30.39 -4.43 -34.69
N ALA A 23 29.17 -4.14 -34.22
CA ALA A 23 28.06 -5.09 -34.25
C ALA A 23 27.14 -4.82 -35.47
N ARG A 24 27.07 -5.79 -36.39
CA ARG A 24 26.41 -5.62 -37.70
C ARG A 24 24.91 -5.84 -37.63
N ILE A 25 24.11 -4.80 -37.89
CA ILE A 25 22.65 -4.87 -37.87
C ILE A 25 22.13 -5.37 -39.24
N VAL A 26 22.50 -4.66 -40.31
CA VAL A 26 22.16 -5.01 -41.70
C VAL A 26 23.42 -4.85 -42.54
N THR A 27 23.83 -5.89 -43.26
CA THR A 27 25.08 -5.89 -44.04
C THR A 27 24.83 -6.44 -45.43
N TYR A 28 25.32 -5.74 -46.45
CA TYR A 28 25.39 -6.23 -47.83
C TYR A 28 26.86 -6.30 -48.27
N SER A 29 27.48 -7.47 -48.10
CA SER A 29 28.93 -7.65 -48.20
C SER A 29 29.32 -9.02 -48.76
N GLY A 30 30.59 -9.13 -49.17
CA GLY A 30 31.24 -10.41 -49.46
C GLY A 30 32.19 -10.86 -48.35
N SER A 31 32.66 -9.93 -47.49
CA SER A 31 33.49 -10.22 -46.32
C SER A 31 33.49 -9.05 -45.32
N SER A 32 34.16 -9.23 -44.18
CA SER A 32 34.41 -8.19 -43.18
C SER A 32 35.29 -7.03 -43.65
N THR A 33 35.84 -7.06 -44.87
CA THR A 33 36.60 -5.94 -45.44
C THR A 33 36.12 -5.52 -46.83
N THR A 34 35.17 -6.23 -47.43
CA THR A 34 34.69 -5.96 -48.79
C THR A 34 33.16 -5.93 -48.79
N ARG A 35 32.58 -4.76 -49.04
CA ARG A 35 31.16 -4.52 -48.85
C ARG A 35 30.59 -3.45 -49.78
N ASN A 36 29.28 -3.49 -49.96
CA ASN A 36 28.55 -2.38 -50.58
C ASN A 36 28.07 -1.40 -49.51
N VAL A 37 27.40 -1.92 -48.48
CA VAL A 37 26.85 -1.11 -47.38
C VAL A 37 26.68 -1.94 -46.12
N THR A 38 26.77 -1.29 -44.96
CA THR A 38 26.51 -1.88 -43.65
C THR A 38 25.95 -0.81 -42.72
N LEU A 39 24.85 -1.13 -42.04
CA LEU A 39 24.37 -0.46 -40.85
C LEU A 39 24.83 -1.26 -39.62
N SER A 40 25.58 -0.64 -38.72
CA SER A 40 26.10 -1.26 -37.51
C SER A 40 25.88 -0.39 -36.27
N GLN A 41 26.08 -1.03 -35.12
CA GLN A 41 26.17 -0.41 -33.81
C GLN A 41 27.62 -0.40 -33.35
N SER A 42 28.05 0.73 -32.79
CA SER A 42 29.22 0.80 -31.93
C SER A 42 28.84 1.62 -30.69
N LEU A 43 28.90 1.03 -29.51
CA LEU A 43 28.40 1.61 -28.26
C LEU A 43 26.98 2.22 -28.44
N GLN A 44 26.87 3.53 -28.24
CA GLN A 44 25.62 4.32 -28.32
C GLN A 44 25.45 5.07 -29.66
N ARG A 45 26.19 4.67 -30.71
CA ARG A 45 26.09 5.26 -32.05
C ARG A 45 25.66 4.25 -33.11
N TYR A 46 24.92 4.76 -34.08
CA TYR A 46 24.72 4.08 -35.35
C TYR A 46 25.87 4.44 -36.29
N GLU A 47 26.39 3.43 -36.99
CA GLU A 47 27.48 3.56 -37.95
C GLU A 47 27.04 3.01 -39.31
N VAL A 48 27.48 3.68 -40.38
CA VAL A 48 27.22 3.33 -41.76
C VAL A 48 28.54 3.21 -42.51
N LEU A 49 28.91 1.99 -42.86
CA LEU A 49 30.00 1.72 -43.79
C LEU A 49 29.40 1.60 -45.19
N HIS A 50 30.04 2.20 -46.17
CA HIS A 50 29.46 2.36 -47.50
C HIS A 50 30.55 2.47 -48.55
N ARG A 51 30.33 1.84 -49.70
CA ARG A 51 31.21 1.94 -50.86
C ARG A 51 30.61 2.83 -51.94
N SER A 52 31.39 3.78 -52.43
CA SER A 52 31.12 4.53 -53.67
C SER A 52 32.46 4.86 -54.33
N THR A 53 32.39 5.44 -55.53
CA THR A 53 33.58 5.98 -56.23
C THR A 53 34.36 7.06 -55.46
N THR A 54 33.84 7.52 -54.33
CA THR A 54 34.36 8.62 -53.52
C THR A 54 34.58 8.25 -52.05
N SER A 55 34.21 7.04 -51.62
CA SER A 55 34.30 6.60 -50.23
C SER A 55 35.09 5.30 -50.09
N ASP A 56 35.72 5.13 -48.93
CA ASP A 56 36.35 3.87 -48.55
C ASP A 56 35.31 2.96 -47.88
N GLU A 57 35.16 1.73 -48.39
CA GLU A 57 34.13 0.78 -47.93
C GLU A 57 34.25 0.38 -46.45
N ASN A 58 35.37 0.73 -45.80
CA ASN A 58 35.69 0.43 -44.41
C ASN A 58 35.77 1.65 -43.49
N THR A 59 35.50 2.86 -43.98
CA THR A 59 35.49 4.08 -43.17
C THR A 59 34.06 4.43 -42.75
N PRO A 60 33.72 4.41 -41.44
CA PRO A 60 32.34 4.61 -40.99
C PRO A 60 31.95 6.08 -40.98
N PHE A 61 30.75 6.37 -41.47
CA PHE A 61 29.99 7.57 -41.11
C PHE A 61 29.10 7.23 -39.92
N ALA A 62 29.10 8.05 -38.88
CA ALA A 62 28.44 7.71 -37.64
C ALA A 62 27.74 8.89 -36.98
N THR A 63 26.74 8.59 -36.16
CA THR A 63 26.14 9.57 -35.25
C THR A 63 27.13 9.99 -34.17
N ARG A 64 27.10 11.25 -33.74
CA ARG A 64 27.99 11.76 -32.68
C ARG A 64 27.82 11.02 -31.35
N ASP A 65 28.95 10.69 -30.72
CA ASP A 65 28.96 10.01 -29.41
C ASP A 65 28.20 10.78 -28.32
N ALA A 66 28.26 12.12 -28.33
CA ALA A 66 27.63 12.98 -27.32
C ALA A 66 26.08 12.93 -27.37
N ASP A 67 25.51 12.56 -28.50
CA ASP A 67 24.05 12.58 -28.70
C ASP A 67 23.39 11.29 -28.21
N MET A 68 24.18 10.21 -28.03
CA MET A 68 23.74 8.92 -27.48
C MET A 68 22.45 8.41 -28.15
N LEU A 69 22.34 8.55 -29.48
CA LEU A 69 21.08 8.31 -30.18
C LEU A 69 20.65 6.84 -30.18
N LEU A 70 21.59 5.89 -30.13
CA LEU A 70 21.27 4.47 -30.03
C LEU A 70 20.95 4.11 -28.58
N GLN A 71 19.77 3.53 -28.38
CA GLN A 71 19.25 3.12 -27.07
C GLN A 71 18.81 1.65 -27.10
N ALA A 72 18.81 0.98 -25.95
CA ALA A 72 18.35 -0.40 -25.82
C ALA A 72 16.80 -0.50 -25.76
N THR A 73 16.14 0.17 -26.70
CA THR A 73 14.68 0.19 -26.89
C THR A 73 14.36 0.04 -28.37
N LEU A 74 13.10 -0.23 -28.72
CA LEU A 74 12.70 -0.30 -30.13
C LEU A 74 12.82 1.09 -30.78
N GLN A 75 13.65 1.18 -31.81
CA GLN A 75 13.92 2.39 -32.59
C GLN A 75 13.68 2.16 -34.07
N HIS A 76 13.19 3.20 -34.74
CA HIS A 76 13.13 3.26 -36.20
C HIS A 76 14.40 3.94 -36.70
N VAL A 77 15.16 3.27 -37.55
CA VAL A 77 16.43 3.76 -38.08
C VAL A 77 16.36 3.73 -39.60
N VAL A 78 16.66 4.86 -40.23
CA VAL A 78 16.75 4.95 -41.69
C VAL A 78 18.11 5.46 -42.09
N VAL A 79 18.76 4.74 -42.99
CA VAL A 79 19.97 5.20 -43.69
C VAL A 79 19.56 5.54 -45.11
N ASN A 80 19.70 6.81 -45.49
CA ASN A 80 19.55 7.26 -46.88
C ASN A 80 20.93 7.42 -47.52
N TYR A 81 20.98 7.26 -48.83
CA TYR A 81 22.10 7.70 -49.64
C TYR A 81 21.61 8.31 -50.94
N THR A 82 22.15 9.49 -51.28
CA THR A 82 22.08 10.03 -52.64
C THR A 82 23.45 10.49 -53.11
N PRO A 83 23.73 10.52 -54.43
CA PRO A 83 24.97 11.09 -54.95
C PRO A 83 25.12 12.60 -54.69
N ALA A 84 24.04 13.30 -54.34
CA ALA A 84 24.07 14.74 -54.08
C ALA A 84 24.35 15.09 -52.62
N THR A 85 23.89 14.25 -51.68
CA THR A 85 23.94 14.53 -50.23
C THR A 85 24.79 13.55 -49.43
N GLY A 86 25.27 12.47 -50.04
CA GLY A 86 25.95 11.39 -49.32
C GLY A 86 24.99 10.60 -48.43
N ARG A 87 25.55 9.95 -47.40
CA ARG A 87 24.81 9.19 -46.38
C ARG A 87 24.09 10.13 -45.42
N GLN A 88 22.88 9.76 -45.01
CA GLN A 88 22.15 10.42 -43.94
C GLN A 88 21.54 9.38 -43.02
N ILE A 89 21.56 9.64 -41.71
CA ILE A 89 20.95 8.77 -40.70
C ILE A 89 19.73 9.50 -40.13
N PHE A 90 18.65 8.76 -39.94
CA PHE A 90 17.45 9.19 -39.22
C PHE A 90 17.20 8.20 -38.09
N VAL A 91 16.81 8.72 -36.93
CA VAL A 91 16.41 7.93 -35.76
C VAL A 91 15.05 8.42 -35.29
N ASN A 92 14.07 7.51 -35.19
CA ASN A 92 12.70 7.78 -34.76
C ASN A 92 12.03 8.93 -35.54
N GLY A 93 12.09 8.87 -36.87
CA GLY A 93 11.50 9.88 -37.75
C GLY A 93 12.35 11.13 -37.98
N VAL A 94 13.39 11.37 -37.17
CA VAL A 94 14.13 12.64 -37.14
C VAL A 94 15.54 12.48 -37.74
N PRO A 95 16.01 13.39 -38.62
CA PRO A 95 17.39 13.37 -39.11
C PRO A 95 18.36 13.65 -37.96
N THR A 96 19.47 12.91 -37.89
CA THR A 96 20.45 13.08 -36.81
C THR A 96 21.27 14.37 -36.95
N GLY A 97 21.34 14.94 -38.16
CA GLY A 97 22.05 16.18 -38.45
C GLY A 97 23.56 16.02 -38.61
N ASP A 98 24.07 14.80 -38.51
CA ASP A 98 25.47 14.48 -38.78
C ASP A 98 25.78 14.69 -40.27
N VAL A 99 26.96 15.24 -40.55
CA VAL A 99 27.43 15.53 -41.91
C VAL A 99 28.34 14.40 -42.35
N ASP A 100 28.02 13.77 -43.48
CA ASP A 100 28.88 12.75 -44.09
C ASP A 100 30.25 13.35 -44.43
N PRO A 101 31.37 12.79 -43.94
CA PRO A 101 32.70 13.26 -44.28
C PRO A 101 33.10 12.97 -45.73
N ASP A 102 32.45 12.00 -46.38
CA ASP A 102 32.73 11.63 -47.77
C ASP A 102 31.81 12.40 -48.73
N ASP A 103 32.35 12.80 -49.88
CA ASP A 103 31.54 13.37 -50.96
C ASP A 103 30.59 12.30 -51.54
N GLY A 104 29.43 12.74 -52.03
CA GLY A 104 28.54 11.88 -52.80
C GLY A 104 29.22 11.30 -54.05
N GLY A 105 28.90 10.06 -54.40
CA GLY A 105 29.57 9.29 -55.44
C GLY A 105 28.63 8.33 -56.17
N LEU A 106 29.18 7.61 -57.14
CA LEU A 106 28.42 6.63 -57.91
C LEU A 106 28.49 5.25 -57.23
N LEU A 107 27.41 4.47 -57.37
CA LEU A 107 27.31 3.10 -56.88
C LEU A 107 27.71 2.05 -57.93
N THR A 108 28.40 2.47 -59.00
CA THR A 108 28.75 1.61 -60.14
C THR A 108 29.71 0.48 -59.79
N GLU A 109 30.41 0.60 -58.67
CA GLU A 109 31.36 -0.38 -58.17
C GLU A 109 30.70 -1.41 -57.23
N TRP A 110 29.38 -1.33 -57.02
CA TRP A 110 28.68 -2.31 -56.18
C TRP A 110 28.66 -3.69 -56.82
N ASP A 111 28.89 -4.71 -56.01
CA ASP A 111 28.89 -6.11 -56.42
C ASP A 111 27.55 -6.75 -56.04
N ASP A 112 26.81 -7.25 -57.03
CA ASP A 112 25.49 -7.83 -56.81
C ASP A 112 25.53 -9.29 -56.31
N SER A 113 26.71 -9.92 -56.32
CA SER A 113 26.93 -11.29 -55.82
C SER A 113 27.06 -11.37 -54.30
N PHE A 114 27.19 -10.23 -53.62
CA PHE A 114 27.28 -10.15 -52.17
C PHE A 114 26.01 -10.65 -51.48
N ALA A 115 26.13 -11.04 -50.21
CA ALA A 115 25.02 -11.53 -49.42
C ALA A 115 24.43 -10.41 -48.57
N LEU A 116 23.09 -10.37 -48.47
CA LEU A 116 22.40 -9.56 -47.48
C LEU A 116 22.28 -10.38 -46.19
N VAL A 117 22.95 -9.92 -45.13
CA VAL A 117 23.00 -10.58 -43.81
C VAL A 117 22.39 -9.65 -42.76
N LEU A 118 21.59 -10.24 -41.87
CA LEU A 118 20.96 -9.54 -40.75
C LEU A 118 21.55 -10.06 -39.43
N GLY A 119 21.95 -9.15 -38.54
CA GLY A 119 22.45 -9.47 -37.21
C GLY A 119 23.87 -10.05 -37.14
N ASN A 120 24.62 -10.07 -38.25
CA ASN A 120 26.03 -10.45 -38.29
C ASN A 120 26.71 -9.99 -39.59
N GLU A 121 28.01 -10.23 -39.69
CA GLU A 121 28.80 -10.24 -40.93
C GLU A 121 28.74 -11.63 -41.61
N THR A 122 29.07 -11.68 -42.88
CA THR A 122 29.16 -12.90 -43.70
C THR A 122 30.11 -13.97 -43.13
N ASP A 123 31.13 -13.58 -42.37
CA ASP A 123 32.09 -14.49 -41.72
C ASP A 123 31.65 -14.91 -40.31
N GLY A 124 30.56 -14.34 -39.78
CA GLY A 124 30.02 -14.63 -38.46
C GLY A 124 30.70 -13.94 -37.27
N ASN A 125 31.71 -13.08 -37.50
CA ASN A 125 32.59 -12.56 -36.45
C ASN A 125 32.15 -11.21 -35.85
N SER A 126 31.12 -10.57 -36.39
CA SER A 126 30.62 -9.27 -35.93
C SER A 126 29.13 -9.36 -35.51
N PRO A 127 28.77 -10.25 -34.57
CA PRO A 127 27.38 -10.52 -34.22
C PRO A 127 26.74 -9.31 -33.55
N TRP A 128 25.51 -9.00 -33.95
CA TRP A 128 24.65 -8.04 -33.27
C TRP A 128 23.58 -8.76 -32.45
N GLN A 129 23.50 -8.39 -31.18
CA GLN A 129 22.52 -8.86 -30.22
C GLN A 129 21.38 -7.85 -30.12
N GLY A 130 20.17 -8.31 -30.43
CA GLY A 130 18.95 -7.51 -30.32
C GLY A 130 17.82 -8.16 -31.09
N ALA A 131 16.76 -7.40 -31.32
CA ALA A 131 15.62 -7.84 -32.13
C ALA A 131 15.47 -6.93 -33.36
N ILE A 132 15.34 -7.55 -34.54
CA ILE A 132 14.96 -6.87 -35.78
C ILE A 132 13.49 -7.17 -36.03
N ARG A 133 12.64 -6.13 -36.05
CA ARG A 133 11.20 -6.26 -36.30
C ARG A 133 10.85 -6.11 -37.79
N MET A 134 11.61 -5.30 -38.51
CA MET A 134 11.45 -5.07 -39.94
C MET A 134 12.76 -4.55 -40.53
N VAL A 135 13.06 -4.96 -41.77
CA VAL A 135 14.06 -4.34 -42.65
C VAL A 135 13.44 -4.19 -44.02
N ALA A 136 13.48 -2.98 -44.58
CA ALA A 136 13.07 -2.66 -45.92
C ALA A 136 14.24 -1.99 -46.66
N ILE A 137 14.49 -2.43 -47.89
CA ILE A 137 15.49 -1.84 -48.78
C ILE A 137 14.75 -1.16 -49.92
N HIS A 138 14.90 0.15 -50.04
CA HIS A 138 14.29 0.93 -51.10
C HIS A 138 15.32 1.28 -52.16
N ASN A 139 14.90 1.31 -53.42
CA ASN A 139 15.74 1.76 -54.55
C ASN A 139 15.74 3.29 -54.74
N ARG A 140 15.41 4.04 -53.68
CA ARG A 140 15.35 5.50 -53.64
C ARG A 140 15.70 5.99 -52.24
N ALA A 141 16.16 7.23 -52.10
CA ALA A 141 16.20 7.86 -50.79
C ALA A 141 14.78 8.26 -50.35
N LEU A 142 14.47 8.08 -49.06
CA LEU A 142 13.18 8.53 -48.50
C LEU A 142 13.25 10.00 -48.13
N THR A 143 12.22 10.79 -48.43
CA THR A 143 12.18 12.18 -47.94
C THR A 143 11.98 12.21 -46.42
N PRO A 144 12.39 13.27 -45.72
CA PRO A 144 12.14 13.39 -44.27
C PRO A 144 10.67 13.18 -43.89
N GLU A 145 9.73 13.66 -44.71
CA GLU A 145 8.30 13.47 -44.49
C GLU A 145 7.87 12.00 -44.64
N GLN A 146 8.46 11.27 -45.59
CA GLN A 146 8.21 9.83 -45.74
C GLN A 146 8.77 9.03 -44.57
N VAL A 147 9.96 9.38 -44.10
CA VAL A 147 10.58 8.76 -42.91
C VAL A 147 9.71 9.00 -41.67
N GLN A 148 9.25 10.23 -41.47
CA GLN A 148 8.34 10.59 -40.37
C GLN A 148 7.00 9.85 -40.47
N ALA A 149 6.38 9.80 -41.66
CA ALA A 149 5.13 9.09 -41.86
C ALA A 149 5.26 7.58 -41.57
N ASN A 150 6.35 6.95 -42.03
CA ASN A 150 6.61 5.54 -41.72
C ASN A 150 6.85 5.30 -40.23
N PHE A 151 7.53 6.23 -39.55
CA PHE A 151 7.71 6.16 -38.10
C PHE A 151 6.37 6.21 -37.35
N GLU A 152 5.47 7.12 -37.73
CA GLU A 152 4.15 7.30 -37.13
C GLU A 152 3.23 6.08 -37.32
N VAL A 153 3.35 5.38 -38.44
CA VAL A 153 2.64 4.12 -38.69
C VAL A 153 3.14 3.02 -37.74
N GLY A 154 4.42 3.04 -37.38
CA GLY A 154 5.03 2.07 -36.48
C GLY A 154 5.43 0.75 -37.17
N VAL A 155 5.79 -0.25 -36.38
CA VAL A 155 6.10 -1.60 -36.85
C VAL A 155 5.29 -2.66 -36.11
N GLY A 156 4.93 -3.72 -36.82
CA GLY A 156 4.21 -4.87 -36.29
C GLY A 156 2.94 -5.16 -37.08
N GLN A 157 2.57 -6.44 -37.17
CA GLN A 157 1.27 -6.81 -37.72
C GLN A 157 0.19 -6.37 -36.73
N LYS A 158 -0.63 -5.41 -37.17
CA LYS A 158 -1.95 -5.16 -36.61
C LYS A 158 -2.93 -6.05 -37.34
N PHE A 159 -3.71 -6.81 -36.61
CA PHE A 159 -4.80 -7.61 -37.18
C PHE A 159 -6.06 -7.41 -36.35
N TYR A 160 -7.20 -7.55 -37.01
CA TYR A 160 -8.49 -7.54 -36.35
C TYR A 160 -8.86 -8.96 -35.95
N LEU A 161 -9.09 -9.19 -34.65
CA LEU A 161 -9.71 -10.42 -34.18
C LEU A 161 -11.20 -10.19 -34.02
N LEU A 162 -11.99 -10.96 -34.78
CA LEU A 162 -13.44 -10.89 -34.81
C LEU A 162 -14.02 -12.04 -33.98
N PHE A 163 -14.74 -11.70 -32.92
CA PHE A 163 -15.45 -12.65 -32.05
C PHE A 163 -16.93 -12.66 -32.43
N GLY A 164 -17.38 -13.74 -33.07
CA GLY A 164 -18.77 -13.85 -33.53
C GLY A 164 -19.76 -13.95 -32.36
N VAL A 165 -20.74 -13.03 -32.32
CA VAL A 165 -21.75 -12.95 -31.26
C VAL A 165 -23.18 -13.13 -31.78
N SER A 166 -23.38 -13.38 -33.07
CA SER A 166 -24.71 -13.51 -33.70
C SER A 166 -25.56 -14.66 -33.17
N HIS A 167 -24.95 -15.62 -32.49
CA HIS A 167 -25.66 -16.72 -31.82
C HIS A 167 -26.19 -16.33 -30.43
N LEU A 168 -25.77 -15.17 -29.90
CA LEU A 168 -26.17 -14.64 -28.59
C LEU A 168 -27.18 -13.50 -28.70
N ILE A 169 -27.25 -12.84 -29.85
CA ILE A 169 -28.12 -11.68 -30.09
C ILE A 169 -28.83 -11.83 -31.44
N ASP A 170 -30.02 -11.25 -31.57
CA ASP A 170 -30.82 -11.29 -32.80
C ASP A 170 -30.35 -10.25 -33.83
N VAL A 171 -29.04 -10.26 -34.13
CA VAL A 171 -28.40 -9.41 -35.14
C VAL A 171 -27.49 -10.29 -36.01
N PRO A 172 -27.78 -10.42 -37.33
CA PRO A 172 -27.00 -11.27 -38.22
C PRO A 172 -25.56 -10.78 -38.36
N GLU A 173 -24.64 -11.70 -38.69
CA GLU A 173 -23.22 -11.40 -38.97
C GLU A 173 -22.53 -10.42 -38.00
N SER A 174 -22.92 -10.49 -36.74
CA SER A 174 -22.45 -9.62 -35.66
C SER A 174 -21.20 -10.14 -34.95
N PHE A 175 -20.26 -9.23 -34.73
CA PHE A 175 -18.96 -9.48 -34.12
C PHE A 175 -18.60 -8.40 -33.11
N ILE A 176 -17.86 -8.79 -32.08
CA ILE A 176 -17.03 -7.87 -31.31
C ILE A 176 -15.61 -7.97 -31.85
N VAL A 177 -15.01 -6.84 -32.21
CA VAL A 177 -13.74 -6.80 -32.90
C VAL A 177 -12.72 -6.06 -32.05
N PHE A 178 -11.52 -6.62 -31.96
CA PHE A 178 -10.37 -5.98 -31.33
C PHE A 178 -9.27 -5.70 -32.36
N GLU A 179 -8.61 -4.56 -32.25
CA GLU A 179 -7.30 -4.36 -32.86
C GLU A 179 -6.27 -5.07 -31.97
N VAL A 180 -5.54 -6.02 -32.56
CA VAL A 180 -4.57 -6.86 -31.86
C VAL A 180 -3.21 -6.75 -32.54
N SER A 181 -2.16 -6.65 -31.73
CA SER A 181 -0.78 -6.74 -32.19
C SER A 181 0.07 -7.52 -31.20
N GLN A 182 1.18 -8.08 -31.68
CA GLN A 182 2.20 -8.63 -30.79
C GLN A 182 2.91 -7.46 -30.10
N PHE A 183 2.86 -7.39 -28.76
CA PHE A 183 3.48 -6.33 -27.98
C PHE A 183 4.99 -6.57 -27.85
N ASP A 184 5.36 -7.79 -27.45
CA ASP A 184 6.73 -8.26 -27.34
C ASP A 184 6.81 -9.77 -27.61
N SER A 185 7.91 -10.43 -27.25
CA SER A 185 8.05 -11.89 -27.44
C SER A 185 7.18 -12.73 -26.48
N TYR A 186 6.48 -12.12 -25.53
CA TYR A 186 5.75 -12.77 -24.45
C TYR A 186 4.29 -12.31 -24.30
N ALA A 187 3.84 -11.34 -25.10
CA ALA A 187 2.51 -10.77 -24.92
C ALA A 187 1.88 -10.20 -26.20
N TYR A 188 0.56 -10.16 -26.18
CA TYR A 188 -0.30 -9.47 -27.14
C TYR A 188 -0.84 -8.19 -26.52
N ARG A 189 -1.06 -7.18 -27.37
CA ARG A 189 -1.81 -5.98 -27.02
C ARG A 189 -3.17 -6.05 -27.70
N PHE A 190 -4.23 -5.95 -26.92
CA PHE A 190 -5.61 -5.81 -27.39
C PHE A 190 -6.08 -4.37 -27.13
N THR A 191 -6.71 -3.72 -28.11
CA THR A 191 -7.17 -2.35 -27.96
C THR A 191 -8.42 -2.07 -28.78
N SER A 192 -9.11 -0.99 -28.41
CA SER A 192 -10.18 -0.37 -29.21
C SER A 192 -11.31 -1.35 -29.60
N PRO A 193 -11.94 -2.06 -28.66
CA PRO A 193 -13.05 -2.92 -29.01
C PRO A 193 -14.21 -2.15 -29.62
N PHE A 194 -14.80 -2.70 -30.67
CA PHE A 194 -16.03 -2.20 -31.27
C PHE A 194 -16.95 -3.36 -31.67
N PHE A 195 -18.25 -3.09 -31.70
CA PHE A 195 -19.26 -4.00 -32.22
C PHE A 195 -19.52 -3.69 -33.69
N ILE A 196 -19.58 -4.70 -34.56
CA ILE A 196 -19.92 -4.53 -35.98
C ILE A 196 -20.80 -5.67 -36.46
N SER A 197 -21.74 -5.38 -37.35
CA SER A 197 -22.39 -6.36 -38.22
C SER A 197 -21.80 -6.25 -39.62
N LEU A 198 -21.48 -7.38 -40.25
CA LEU A 198 -21.07 -7.43 -41.66
C LEU A 198 -22.26 -7.45 -42.63
N ASP A 199 -23.48 -7.57 -42.10
CA ASP A 199 -24.71 -7.32 -42.85
C ASP A 199 -25.00 -5.81 -42.87
N ASP A 200 -24.98 -5.20 -44.06
CA ASP A 200 -25.23 -3.78 -44.30
C ASP A 200 -26.65 -3.33 -43.89
N SER A 201 -27.59 -4.26 -43.72
CA SER A 201 -28.97 -3.99 -43.31
C SER A 201 -29.20 -4.12 -41.80
N ALA A 202 -28.18 -4.51 -41.03
CA ALA A 202 -28.32 -4.71 -39.60
C ALA A 202 -28.51 -3.38 -38.85
N GLU A 203 -29.56 -3.33 -38.03
CA GLU A 203 -29.85 -2.22 -37.13
C GLU A 203 -29.93 -2.73 -35.68
N PRO A 204 -28.82 -2.69 -34.92
CA PRO A 204 -28.84 -3.06 -33.51
C PRO A 204 -29.82 -2.17 -32.74
N SER A 205 -30.60 -2.75 -31.83
CA SER A 205 -31.58 -1.98 -31.06
C SER A 205 -31.68 -2.47 -29.63
N ASN A 206 -31.27 -1.60 -28.69
CA ASN A 206 -31.41 -1.79 -27.25
C ASN A 206 -30.88 -3.14 -26.74
N ILE A 207 -29.63 -3.47 -27.09
CA ILE A 207 -28.98 -4.72 -26.68
C ILE A 207 -27.96 -4.40 -25.56
N PRO A 208 -28.24 -4.75 -24.29
CA PRO A 208 -27.29 -4.51 -23.22
C PRO A 208 -26.04 -5.39 -23.38
N LEU A 209 -24.86 -4.81 -23.14
CA LEU A 209 -23.58 -5.51 -23.08
C LEU A 209 -22.88 -5.11 -21.78
N ARG A 210 -22.74 -6.07 -20.86
CA ARG A 210 -22.12 -5.88 -19.55
C ARG A 210 -21.03 -6.89 -19.25
N GLY A 211 -19.99 -6.42 -18.59
CA GLY A 211 -18.90 -7.21 -18.03
C GLY A 211 -18.24 -8.14 -19.04
N MET A 212 -17.51 -7.55 -20.00
CA MET A 212 -16.83 -8.29 -21.06
C MET A 212 -15.41 -8.69 -20.62
N ARG A 213 -15.09 -9.98 -20.70
CA ARG A 213 -13.75 -10.49 -20.36
C ARG A 213 -13.15 -11.31 -21.48
N LEU A 214 -11.84 -11.21 -21.61
CA LEU A 214 -11.08 -11.98 -22.58
C LEU A 214 -10.57 -13.28 -21.95
N GLY A 215 -10.78 -14.39 -22.63
CA GLY A 215 -10.19 -15.68 -22.32
C GLY A 215 -9.14 -16.09 -23.35
N ILE A 216 -8.21 -16.92 -22.90
CA ILE A 216 -7.15 -17.53 -23.71
C ILE A 216 -7.11 -19.04 -23.41
N ASN A 217 -7.03 -19.87 -24.46
CA ASN A 217 -6.87 -21.33 -24.36
C ASN A 217 -7.83 -22.01 -23.36
N GLY A 218 -9.11 -21.65 -23.42
CA GLY A 218 -10.19 -22.27 -22.64
C GLY A 218 -10.37 -21.75 -21.19
N LYS A 219 -9.65 -20.71 -20.77
CA LYS A 219 -9.84 -20.05 -19.45
C LYS A 219 -9.87 -18.53 -19.58
N GLU A 220 -10.57 -17.85 -18.66
CA GLU A 220 -10.45 -16.39 -18.56
C GLU A 220 -9.02 -15.98 -18.19
N ALA A 221 -8.49 -14.95 -18.85
CA ALA A 221 -7.19 -14.41 -18.50
C ALA A 221 -7.23 -13.86 -17.07
N THR A 222 -6.24 -14.20 -16.24
CA THR A 222 -6.20 -13.76 -14.83
C THR A 222 -5.82 -12.28 -14.68
N VAL A 223 -5.17 -11.72 -15.69
CA VAL A 223 -4.73 -10.33 -15.77
C VAL A 223 -5.18 -9.73 -17.10
N GLY A 224 -5.23 -8.40 -17.16
CA GLY A 224 -5.59 -7.69 -18.39
C GLY A 224 -7.08 -7.60 -18.69
N GLN A 225 -7.95 -7.72 -17.67
CA GLN A 225 -9.41 -7.63 -17.85
C GLN A 225 -9.93 -6.19 -17.86
N ALA A 226 -9.48 -5.39 -18.84
CA ALA A 226 -9.82 -3.96 -18.92
C ALA A 226 -11.31 -3.68 -19.13
N TRP A 227 -12.06 -4.62 -19.71
CA TRP A 227 -13.48 -4.46 -20.04
C TRP A 227 -14.42 -5.22 -19.08
N ALA A 228 -13.90 -5.74 -17.97
CA ALA A 228 -14.69 -6.49 -16.98
C ALA A 228 -15.81 -5.66 -16.34
N ASN A 229 -15.72 -4.33 -16.38
CA ASN A 229 -16.73 -3.40 -15.88
C ASN A 229 -17.43 -2.62 -16.99
N LEU A 230 -17.33 -3.09 -18.25
CA LEU A 230 -18.03 -2.47 -19.36
C LEU A 230 -19.55 -2.52 -19.10
N ASP A 231 -20.25 -1.41 -19.32
CA ASP A 231 -21.72 -1.31 -19.26
C ASP A 231 -22.16 -0.36 -20.37
N VAL A 232 -22.55 -0.94 -21.50
CA VAL A 232 -22.96 -0.20 -22.71
C VAL A 232 -24.20 -0.84 -23.31
N VAL A 233 -24.92 -0.09 -24.14
CA VAL A 233 -26.07 -0.58 -24.91
C VAL A 233 -25.72 -0.46 -26.38
N LEU A 234 -25.88 -1.55 -27.14
CA LEU A 234 -25.75 -1.53 -28.59
C LEU A 234 -27.07 -1.02 -29.17
N ASP A 235 -27.01 0.09 -29.89
CA ASP A 235 -28.17 0.74 -30.50
C ASP A 235 -27.83 1.42 -31.83
N SER A 236 -28.86 1.71 -32.61
CA SER A 236 -28.73 2.35 -33.92
C SER A 236 -28.33 3.83 -33.85
N GLY A 237 -28.41 4.48 -32.69
CA GLY A 237 -27.94 5.85 -32.50
C GLY A 237 -26.43 5.97 -32.33
N SER A 238 -25.78 4.88 -31.91
CA SER A 238 -24.34 4.79 -31.66
C SER A 238 -23.63 3.89 -32.68
N TYR A 239 -24.39 3.21 -33.54
CA TYR A 239 -23.90 2.29 -34.55
C TYR A 239 -23.84 2.95 -35.93
N GLU A 240 -22.67 2.92 -36.56
CA GLU A 240 -22.45 3.42 -37.93
C GLU A 240 -22.21 2.25 -38.90
N PRO A 241 -23.02 2.06 -39.95
CA PRO A 241 -22.80 1.00 -40.94
C PRO A 241 -21.39 1.04 -41.55
N GLY A 242 -20.71 -0.10 -41.61
CA GLY A 242 -19.33 -0.25 -42.10
C GLY A 242 -18.23 0.15 -41.12
N ALA A 243 -18.53 0.91 -40.06
CA ALA A 243 -17.57 1.29 -39.01
C ALA A 243 -17.87 0.62 -37.65
N GLY A 244 -19.14 0.32 -37.37
CA GLY A 244 -19.61 -0.27 -36.13
C GLY A 244 -19.87 0.74 -35.00
N GLN A 245 -19.99 0.23 -33.78
CA GLN A 245 -20.16 0.99 -32.55
C GLN A 245 -18.94 0.77 -31.63
N PRO A 246 -18.14 1.81 -31.32
CA PRO A 246 -17.05 1.71 -30.35
C PRO A 246 -17.55 1.32 -28.96
N LEU A 247 -16.90 0.36 -28.30
CA LEU A 247 -17.26 -0.10 -26.96
C LEU A 247 -16.39 0.55 -25.87
N SER A 248 -15.09 0.74 -26.15
CA SER A 248 -14.16 1.33 -25.19
C SER A 248 -12.90 1.86 -25.87
N SER A 249 -12.30 2.90 -25.32
CA SER A 249 -10.97 3.40 -25.70
C SER A 249 -9.82 2.72 -24.95
N LEU A 250 -10.13 1.86 -23.96
CA LEU A 250 -9.12 1.16 -23.17
C LEU A 250 -8.45 0.06 -23.99
N GLY A 251 -7.17 -0.17 -23.68
CA GLY A 251 -6.39 -1.29 -24.18
C GLY A 251 -5.79 -2.10 -23.03
N THR A 252 -5.36 -3.31 -23.33
CA THR A 252 -4.78 -4.22 -22.35
C THR A 252 -3.72 -5.12 -22.95
N ILE A 253 -2.94 -5.77 -22.08
CA ILE A 253 -1.89 -6.70 -22.45
C ILE A 253 -2.28 -8.09 -21.93
N ILE A 254 -2.16 -9.08 -22.80
CA ILE A 254 -2.50 -10.48 -22.53
C ILE A 254 -1.26 -11.31 -22.78
N ALA A 255 -0.88 -12.12 -21.80
CA ALA A 255 0.29 -12.97 -21.92
C ALA A 255 0.10 -13.99 -23.07
N LEU A 256 1.17 -14.21 -23.81
CA LEU A 256 1.30 -15.28 -24.79
C LEU A 256 1.49 -16.60 -24.06
N GLU A 257 0.80 -17.66 -24.50
CA GLU A 257 0.90 -19.00 -23.91
C GLU A 257 1.51 -20.01 -24.90
N ASN A 258 0.75 -20.44 -25.89
CA ASN A 258 1.14 -21.45 -26.90
C ASN A 258 1.72 -20.83 -28.18
N GLY A 259 1.71 -19.50 -28.28
CA GLY A 259 2.27 -18.73 -29.38
C GLY A 259 1.24 -18.33 -30.43
N PRO A 260 1.57 -17.36 -31.32
CA PRO A 260 0.59 -16.67 -32.15
C PRO A 260 -0.16 -17.53 -33.17
N GLY A 261 0.40 -18.68 -33.54
CA GLY A 261 -0.27 -19.63 -34.44
C GLY A 261 -1.22 -20.61 -33.74
N ASN A 262 -1.16 -20.70 -32.40
CA ASN A 262 -1.88 -21.71 -31.62
C ASN A 262 -2.75 -21.12 -30.51
N ASP A 263 -2.48 -19.89 -30.05
CA ASP A 263 -3.28 -19.26 -29.00
C ASP A 263 -4.69 -18.93 -29.50
N GLU A 264 -5.68 -19.48 -28.82
CA GLU A 264 -7.09 -19.26 -29.11
C GLU A 264 -7.69 -18.30 -28.09
N PHE A 265 -8.42 -17.30 -28.57
CA PHE A 265 -9.09 -16.32 -27.73
C PHE A 265 -10.60 -16.51 -27.75
N PHE A 266 -11.27 -16.17 -26.65
CA PHE A 266 -12.72 -16.10 -26.58
C PHE A 266 -13.18 -14.96 -25.67
N LEU A 267 -14.46 -14.62 -25.74
CA LEU A 267 -15.08 -13.61 -24.88
C LEU A 267 -16.10 -14.26 -23.94
N THR A 268 -16.21 -13.70 -22.74
CA THR A 268 -17.30 -13.99 -21.82
C THR A 268 -17.97 -12.68 -21.40
N PHE A 269 -19.25 -12.75 -21.04
CA PHE A 269 -20.07 -11.58 -20.71
C PHE A 269 -20.82 -11.84 -19.40
N ASP A 270 -20.99 -10.81 -18.58
CA ASP A 270 -21.96 -10.82 -17.48
C ASP A 270 -23.38 -10.76 -18.06
N GLN A 271 -23.55 -9.93 -19.09
CA GLN A 271 -24.78 -9.84 -19.88
C GLN A 271 -24.48 -9.51 -21.34
N LEU A 272 -25.14 -10.19 -22.27
CA LEU A 272 -25.20 -9.78 -23.67
C LEU A 272 -26.62 -10.05 -24.22
N GLY A 273 -27.34 -8.97 -24.53
CA GLY A 273 -28.75 -9.04 -24.87
C GLY A 273 -29.58 -9.64 -23.73
N GLY A 274 -30.31 -10.71 -24.03
CA GLY A 274 -31.09 -11.47 -23.04
C GLY A 274 -30.28 -12.52 -22.27
N ASN A 275 -29.04 -12.81 -22.67
CA ASN A 275 -28.19 -13.81 -22.02
C ASN A 275 -27.48 -13.20 -20.81
N ASN A 276 -27.53 -13.90 -19.68
CA ASN A 276 -26.92 -13.46 -18.42
C ASN A 276 -26.06 -14.58 -17.83
N PHE A 277 -24.90 -14.22 -17.28
CA PHE A 277 -24.02 -15.12 -16.55
C PHE A 277 -23.73 -14.53 -15.16
N ALA A 278 -24.24 -15.18 -14.12
CA ALA A 278 -23.99 -14.77 -12.74
C ALA A 278 -22.60 -15.25 -12.30
N ARG A 279 -21.62 -14.33 -12.29
CA ARG A 279 -20.29 -14.61 -11.75
C ARG A 279 -20.36 -14.70 -10.23
N SER A 280 -19.77 -15.74 -9.64
CA SER A 280 -19.58 -15.81 -8.20
C SER A 280 -18.42 -14.90 -7.80
N GLU A 281 -18.69 -13.84 -7.02
CA GLU A 281 -17.61 -13.11 -6.36
C GLU A 281 -16.90 -14.04 -5.37
N PRO A 282 -15.55 -14.02 -5.30
CA PRO A 282 -14.84 -14.75 -4.27
C PRO A 282 -15.29 -14.25 -2.89
N SER A 283 -15.53 -15.17 -1.96
CA SER A 283 -15.85 -14.80 -0.59
C SER A 283 -14.72 -13.96 -0.02
N LEU A 284 -15.05 -12.82 0.60
CA LEU A 284 -14.08 -12.02 1.32
C LEU A 284 -13.33 -12.92 2.32
N PRO A 285 -12.00 -12.77 2.45
CA PRO A 285 -11.26 -13.51 3.46
C PRO A 285 -11.88 -13.22 4.84
N PRO A 286 -11.99 -14.22 5.72
CA PRO A 286 -12.51 -14.02 7.06
C PRO A 286 -11.66 -12.96 7.77
N GLN A 287 -12.33 -12.02 8.44
CA GLN A 287 -11.66 -11.03 9.26
C GLN A 287 -10.81 -11.78 10.31
N PRO A 288 -9.53 -11.38 10.53
CA PRO A 288 -8.72 -12.03 11.56
C PRO A 288 -9.44 -11.94 12.91
N ALA A 289 -9.46 -13.07 13.63
CA ALA A 289 -10.03 -13.09 14.97
C ALA A 289 -9.28 -12.05 15.85
N PRO A 290 -9.99 -11.35 16.75
CA PRO A 290 -9.33 -10.51 17.74
C PRO A 290 -8.26 -11.33 18.47
N SER A 291 -7.06 -10.78 18.63
CA SER A 291 -6.01 -11.42 19.42
C SER A 291 -6.46 -11.49 20.88
N ASP A 292 -6.38 -12.67 21.47
CA ASP A 292 -6.54 -12.83 22.91
C ASP A 292 -5.44 -12.02 23.62
N GLN A 293 -5.84 -11.15 24.54
CA GLN A 293 -4.89 -10.34 25.30
C GLN A 293 -4.46 -11.12 26.55
N GLU A 294 -3.31 -10.75 27.12
CA GLU A 294 -2.89 -11.32 28.40
C GLU A 294 -3.99 -11.10 29.47
N PRO A 295 -4.26 -12.10 30.33
CA PRO A 295 -5.23 -11.96 31.41
C PRO A 295 -4.91 -10.74 32.29
N SER A 296 -5.87 -9.85 32.49
CA SER A 296 -5.77 -8.76 33.46
C SER A 296 -6.46 -9.14 34.76
N SER A 297 -5.94 -8.64 35.89
CA SER A 297 -6.60 -8.78 37.20
C SER A 297 -7.98 -8.12 37.20
N GLU A 298 -8.98 -8.81 37.75
CA GLU A 298 -10.31 -8.25 38.06
C GLU A 298 -10.29 -7.35 39.31
N ILE A 299 -9.23 -7.43 40.11
CA ILE A 299 -9.04 -6.66 41.34
C ILE A 299 -8.05 -5.53 41.07
N GLY A 300 -8.48 -4.29 41.33
CA GLY A 300 -7.69 -3.09 41.22
C GLY A 300 -7.30 -2.51 42.59
N LEU A 301 -6.44 -1.50 42.53
CA LEU A 301 -6.05 -0.71 43.69
C LEU A 301 -6.19 0.76 43.32
N LYS A 302 -6.90 1.53 44.15
CA LYS A 302 -7.08 2.96 43.93
C LYS A 302 -5.75 3.68 43.81
N THR A 303 -5.71 4.60 42.85
CA THR A 303 -4.59 5.52 42.66
C THR A 303 -4.51 6.56 43.78
N PHE A 304 -3.38 7.25 43.85
CA PHE A 304 -3.13 8.29 44.85
C PHE A 304 -4.25 9.36 44.92
N ASP A 305 -4.80 9.80 43.79
CA ASP A 305 -5.88 10.79 43.75
C ASP A 305 -7.21 10.20 44.24
N GLU A 306 -7.51 8.96 43.86
CA GLU A 306 -8.73 8.26 44.29
C GLU A 306 -8.71 7.94 45.79
N ILE A 307 -7.55 7.59 46.34
CA ILE A 307 -7.36 7.40 47.78
C ILE A 307 -7.62 8.72 48.51
N ASN A 308 -7.04 9.82 48.04
CA ASN A 308 -7.20 11.14 48.64
C ASN A 308 -8.66 11.63 48.63
N GLU A 309 -9.35 11.44 47.50
CA GLU A 309 -10.78 11.76 47.38
C GLU A 309 -11.67 10.83 48.21
N SER A 310 -11.36 9.53 48.28
CA SER A 310 -12.09 8.58 49.13
C SER A 310 -11.98 9.01 50.59
N MET A 311 -10.76 9.27 51.09
CA MET A 311 -10.55 9.68 52.47
C MET A 311 -11.21 11.03 52.80
N SER A 312 -11.18 11.98 51.86
CA SER A 312 -11.88 13.26 51.97
C SER A 312 -13.39 13.09 52.14
N ARG A 313 -14.03 12.29 51.28
CA ARG A 313 -15.48 12.05 51.34
C ARG A 313 -15.89 11.28 52.59
N MET A 314 -15.10 10.28 52.97
CA MET A 314 -15.37 9.43 54.12
C MET A 314 -15.28 10.23 55.41
N THR A 315 -14.25 11.07 55.57
CA THR A 315 -14.05 11.88 56.78
C THR A 315 -14.76 13.23 56.77
N GLY A 316 -15.24 13.70 55.63
CA GLY A 316 -15.78 15.06 55.48
C GLY A 316 -14.72 16.17 55.55
N VAL A 317 -13.44 15.83 55.73
CA VAL A 317 -12.34 16.79 55.70
C VAL A 317 -11.96 17.08 54.25
N PRO A 318 -11.99 18.34 53.79
CA PRO A 318 -11.68 18.65 52.39
C PRO A 318 -10.20 18.37 52.07
N THR A 319 -9.92 17.93 50.83
CA THR A 319 -8.56 17.73 50.31
C THR A 319 -7.68 18.99 50.37
N THR A 320 -8.31 20.17 50.46
CA THR A 320 -7.65 21.48 50.59
C THR A 320 -7.28 21.85 52.03
N HIS A 321 -7.63 21.03 53.03
CA HIS A 321 -7.22 21.25 54.41
C HIS A 321 -5.68 21.26 54.50
N SER A 322 -5.10 22.34 55.05
CA SER A 322 -3.66 22.64 54.91
C SER A 322 -2.74 21.49 55.31
N LYS A 323 -2.96 20.88 56.49
CA LYS A 323 -2.18 19.73 56.96
C LYS A 323 -2.35 18.48 56.10
N VAL A 324 -3.55 18.26 55.57
CA VAL A 324 -3.86 17.11 54.71
C VAL A 324 -3.20 17.28 53.36
N SER A 325 -3.32 18.46 52.74
CA SER A 325 -2.71 18.77 51.45
C SER A 325 -1.18 18.71 51.52
N GLU A 326 -0.56 19.27 52.56
CA GLU A 326 0.88 19.17 52.79
C GLU A 326 1.32 17.71 52.94
N LYS A 327 0.56 16.92 53.71
CA LYS A 327 0.88 15.52 53.92
C LYS A 327 0.74 14.69 52.64
N PHE A 328 -0.36 14.88 51.92
CA PHE A 328 -0.61 14.25 50.63
C PHE A 328 0.52 14.54 49.64
N ASN A 329 0.91 15.80 49.48
CA ASN A 329 2.02 16.18 48.59
C ASN A 329 3.35 15.53 48.98
N THR A 330 3.59 15.32 50.28
CA THR A 330 4.79 14.63 50.78
C THR A 330 4.78 13.14 50.45
N VAL A 331 3.63 12.47 50.61
CA VAL A 331 3.54 11.00 50.45
C VAL A 331 3.09 10.56 49.05
N ARG A 332 2.68 11.49 48.17
CA ARG A 332 2.12 11.20 46.84
C ARG A 332 3.02 10.32 45.97
N GLN A 333 4.34 10.54 46.00
CA GLN A 333 5.31 9.73 45.24
C GLN A 333 5.41 8.28 45.76
N GLN A 334 4.92 8.04 46.97
CA GLN A 334 4.90 6.74 47.62
C GLN A 334 3.52 6.11 47.55
N LEU A 335 2.58 6.61 46.73
CA LEU A 335 1.25 6.04 46.54
C LEU A 335 1.12 5.40 45.13
N PRO A 336 0.15 4.49 44.92
CA PRO A 336 -0.05 3.81 43.64
C PRO A 336 -0.42 4.80 42.52
N THR A 337 0.18 4.65 41.34
CA THR A 337 -0.10 5.50 40.16
C THR A 337 -0.92 4.79 39.08
N VAL A 338 -1.19 3.50 39.25
CA VAL A 338 -1.91 2.65 38.31
C VAL A 338 -2.89 1.76 39.07
N GLU A 339 -4.04 1.48 38.46
CA GLU A 339 -5.13 0.71 39.07
C GLU A 339 -4.92 -0.81 38.95
N THR A 340 -3.72 -1.30 39.26
CA THR A 340 -3.41 -2.73 39.27
C THR A 340 -2.95 -3.19 40.64
N ILE A 341 -3.50 -4.33 41.08
CA ILE A 341 -3.10 -4.96 42.33
C ILE A 341 -1.63 -5.41 42.31
N GLU A 342 -1.10 -5.74 41.13
CA GLU A 342 0.31 -6.15 40.95
C GLU A 342 1.30 -5.01 41.24
N GLY A 343 0.83 -3.77 41.16
CA GLY A 343 1.61 -2.58 41.49
C GLY A 343 1.72 -2.31 42.99
N PHE A 344 1.14 -3.14 43.86
CA PHE A 344 1.13 -2.87 45.29
C PHE A 344 2.49 -3.12 45.98
N LEU A 345 3.07 -2.05 46.52
CA LEU A 345 4.33 -2.09 47.25
C LEU A 345 4.14 -1.78 48.75
N SER A 346 5.02 -2.32 49.59
CA SER A 346 5.01 -2.06 51.04
C SER A 346 5.20 -0.58 51.40
N SER A 347 5.85 0.21 50.53
CA SER A 347 5.96 1.66 50.67
C SER A 347 4.61 2.36 50.64
N HIS A 348 3.64 1.83 49.87
CA HIS A 348 2.29 2.37 49.79
C HIS A 348 1.55 2.25 51.12
N GLN A 349 1.71 1.12 51.84
CA GLN A 349 1.07 0.94 53.17
C GLN A 349 1.44 2.08 54.13
N MET A 350 2.71 2.46 54.18
CA MET A 350 3.18 3.53 55.06
C MET A 350 2.64 4.89 54.64
N ALA A 351 2.68 5.19 53.34
CA ALA A 351 2.15 6.45 52.79
C ALA A 351 0.64 6.61 53.06
N ILE A 352 -0.12 5.55 52.83
CA ILE A 352 -1.57 5.49 53.08
C ILE A 352 -1.87 5.66 54.56
N THR A 353 -1.16 4.94 55.43
CA THR A 353 -1.33 5.05 56.88
C THR A 353 -1.08 6.48 57.35
N GLN A 354 -0.01 7.10 56.86
CA GLN A 354 0.33 8.47 57.23
C GLN A 354 -0.71 9.49 56.73
N LEU A 355 -1.30 9.28 55.55
CA LEU A 355 -2.38 10.12 55.04
C LEU A 355 -3.68 9.90 55.82
N ALA A 356 -4.05 8.66 56.11
CA ALA A 356 -5.21 8.30 56.92
C ALA A 356 -5.12 8.90 58.33
N ILE A 357 -3.95 8.83 58.98
CA ILE A 357 -3.70 9.47 60.28
C ILE A 357 -3.96 10.98 60.18
N GLN A 358 -3.52 11.64 59.10
CA GLN A 358 -3.70 13.08 58.96
C GLN A 358 -5.16 13.49 58.71
N TYR A 359 -5.90 12.69 57.95
CA TYR A 359 -7.35 12.86 57.76
C TYR A 359 -8.10 12.65 59.08
N CYS A 360 -7.81 11.58 59.81
CA CYS A 360 -8.41 11.28 61.10
C CYS A 360 -8.03 12.30 62.18
N ASP A 361 -6.80 12.84 62.15
CA ASP A 361 -6.38 13.94 63.01
C ASP A 361 -7.18 15.21 62.79
N ALA A 362 -7.51 15.54 61.52
CA ALA A 362 -8.31 16.70 61.16
C ALA A 362 -9.83 16.49 61.36
N LEU A 363 -10.30 15.23 61.31
CA LEU A 363 -11.67 14.82 61.61
C LEU A 363 -11.99 14.87 63.11
N VAL A 364 -11.16 14.18 63.91
CA VAL A 364 -10.94 14.53 65.32
C VAL A 364 -10.33 15.94 65.30
N SER A 365 -9.87 16.63 66.32
CA SER A 365 -9.57 18.10 66.27
C SER A 365 -10.73 19.06 65.84
N SER A 366 -11.68 18.70 64.96
CA SER A 366 -12.83 19.51 64.54
C SER A 366 -14.09 19.16 65.33
N ASP A 367 -14.58 20.06 66.18
CA ASP A 367 -15.76 19.80 67.02
C ASP A 367 -17.01 19.45 66.19
N ASN A 368 -17.19 20.13 65.05
CA ASN A 368 -18.32 19.88 64.15
C ASN A 368 -18.26 18.48 63.54
N LEU A 369 -17.13 18.12 62.93
CA LEU A 369 -16.99 16.81 62.28
C LEU A 369 -17.00 15.66 63.28
N ARG A 370 -16.42 15.84 64.46
CA ARG A 370 -16.50 14.84 65.55
C ARG A 370 -17.94 14.61 65.97
N GLN A 371 -18.72 15.67 66.16
CA GLN A 371 -20.12 15.55 66.55
C GLN A 371 -20.96 14.91 65.43
N GLU A 372 -20.66 15.22 64.17
CA GLU A 372 -21.34 14.63 63.01
C GLU A 372 -21.07 13.12 62.88
N ILE A 373 -19.81 12.69 63.06
CA ILE A 373 -19.42 11.29 62.85
C ILE A 373 -19.60 10.44 64.10
N PHE A 374 -19.18 10.91 65.28
CA PHE A 374 -19.17 10.13 66.52
C PHE A 374 -20.33 10.47 67.46
N GLY A 375 -21.23 11.36 67.06
CA GLY A 375 -22.46 11.67 67.78
C GLY A 375 -22.20 12.17 69.21
N ASN A 376 -22.75 11.45 70.19
CA ASN A 376 -22.73 11.83 71.61
C ASN A 376 -21.51 11.31 72.40
N PHE A 377 -20.45 10.83 71.73
CA PHE A 377 -19.25 10.37 72.42
C PHE A 377 -18.58 11.50 73.22
N ASN A 378 -18.28 11.25 74.49
CA ASN A 378 -17.70 12.26 75.39
C ASN A 378 -16.17 12.31 75.28
N PHE A 379 -15.67 13.13 74.36
CA PHE A 379 -14.22 13.36 74.19
C PHE A 379 -13.52 14.01 75.39
N ALA A 380 -14.25 14.66 76.30
CA ALA A 380 -13.70 15.27 77.50
C ALA A 380 -13.49 14.28 78.65
N ALA A 381 -14.04 13.06 78.55
CA ALA A 381 -13.82 12.01 79.52
C ALA A 381 -12.38 11.45 79.38
N PRO A 382 -11.73 11.08 80.50
CA PRO A 382 -10.42 10.44 80.45
C PRO A 382 -10.53 9.05 79.80
N ALA A 383 -9.47 8.63 79.13
CA ALA A 383 -9.48 7.43 78.28
C ALA A 383 -9.83 6.13 79.02
N ASN A 384 -9.64 6.08 80.34
CA ASN A 384 -9.99 4.94 81.17
C ASN A 384 -11.51 4.79 81.41
N THR A 385 -12.30 5.83 81.20
CA THR A 385 -13.77 5.78 81.37
C THR A 385 -14.54 6.17 80.11
N ALA A 386 -13.91 6.86 79.15
CA ALA A 386 -14.56 7.34 77.94
C ALA A 386 -15.14 6.23 77.04
N PHE A 387 -14.54 5.04 77.06
CA PHE A 387 -14.94 3.90 76.22
C PHE A 387 -15.81 2.88 76.97
N GLU A 388 -16.00 3.04 78.29
CA GLU A 388 -16.90 2.18 79.08
C GLU A 388 -18.38 2.54 78.83
N GLY A 389 -19.30 1.67 79.26
CA GLY A 389 -20.74 1.99 79.29
C GLY A 389 -21.38 2.26 77.92
N GLY A 390 -20.82 1.70 76.84
CA GLY A 390 -21.28 1.89 75.46
C GLY A 390 -20.52 2.98 74.69
N GLY A 391 -19.52 3.63 75.28
CA GLY A 391 -18.67 4.61 74.59
C GLY A 391 -17.86 4.01 73.44
N GLU A 392 -17.36 2.78 73.61
CA GLU A 392 -16.68 2.03 72.56
C GLU A 392 -17.59 1.76 71.35
N ASP A 393 -18.83 1.32 71.59
CA ASP A 393 -19.81 1.02 70.54
C ASP A 393 -20.14 2.26 69.70
N LEU A 394 -20.16 3.46 70.31
CA LEU A 394 -20.36 4.72 69.58
C LEU A 394 -19.23 4.99 68.58
N ILE A 395 -17.99 4.65 68.92
CA ILE A 395 -16.83 4.82 68.02
C ILE A 395 -16.81 3.70 66.97
N VAL A 396 -16.89 2.44 67.39
CA VAL A 396 -16.83 1.29 66.48
C VAL A 396 -17.98 1.33 65.48
N GLY A 397 -19.22 1.58 65.93
CA GLY A 397 -20.38 1.68 65.06
C GLY A 397 -20.29 2.84 64.06
N ALA A 398 -19.78 4.00 64.48
CA ALA A 398 -19.54 5.13 63.59
C ALA A 398 -18.50 4.81 62.51
N LEU A 399 -17.38 4.17 62.88
CA LEU A 399 -16.33 3.80 61.94
C LEU A 399 -16.78 2.74 60.94
N LEU A 400 -17.52 1.71 61.38
CA LEU A 400 -18.07 0.70 60.48
C LEU A 400 -19.06 1.31 59.49
N SER A 401 -20.01 2.11 59.97
CA SER A 401 -21.04 2.69 59.11
C SER A 401 -20.52 3.72 58.10
N ARG A 402 -19.40 4.40 58.42
CA ARG A 402 -18.79 5.39 57.54
C ARG A 402 -17.70 4.83 56.64
N PHE A 403 -16.92 3.86 57.12
CA PHE A 403 -15.67 3.45 56.44
C PHE A 403 -15.63 2.03 55.91
N VAL A 404 -16.65 1.22 56.20
CA VAL A 404 -16.77 -0.15 55.69
C VAL A 404 -18.00 -0.21 54.79
N GLY A 405 -17.88 -0.87 53.64
CA GLY A 405 -18.98 -1.04 52.71
C GLY A 405 -20.11 -1.88 53.30
N ASN A 406 -21.28 -1.90 52.64
CA ASN A 406 -22.39 -2.79 53.01
C ASN A 406 -22.55 -3.84 51.91
N ASP A 407 -22.82 -5.09 52.31
CA ASP A 407 -23.17 -6.21 51.42
C ASP A 407 -22.14 -6.58 50.33
N LEU A 408 -20.85 -6.28 50.55
CA LEU A 408 -19.77 -6.73 49.65
C LEU A 408 -19.27 -8.13 50.06
N ALA A 409 -19.20 -9.05 49.10
CA ALA A 409 -18.69 -10.42 49.33
C ALA A 409 -17.16 -10.48 49.51
N SER A 410 -16.44 -9.44 49.07
CA SER A 410 -14.97 -9.35 49.05
C SER A 410 -14.37 -8.48 50.17
N GLN A 411 -15.15 -8.10 51.19
CA GLN A 411 -14.67 -7.31 52.33
C GLN A 411 -14.75 -8.11 53.65
N PRO A 412 -14.00 -7.71 54.70
CA PRO A 412 -14.16 -8.29 56.03
C PRO A 412 -15.56 -8.08 56.62
N THR A 413 -16.03 -9.01 57.45
CA THR A 413 -17.31 -8.85 58.14
C THR A 413 -17.22 -7.72 59.18
N ASN A 414 -18.35 -7.04 59.42
CA ASN A 414 -18.42 -5.99 60.44
C ASN A 414 -18.01 -6.49 61.83
N GLU A 415 -18.31 -7.75 62.16
CA GLU A 415 -17.89 -8.39 63.41
C GLU A 415 -16.35 -8.53 63.50
N THR A 416 -15.69 -8.91 62.41
CA THR A 416 -14.22 -9.03 62.38
C THR A 416 -13.56 -7.66 62.58
N VAL A 417 -14.03 -6.64 61.86
CA VAL A 417 -13.49 -5.28 61.98
C VAL A 417 -13.78 -4.69 63.37
N ALA A 418 -14.97 -4.93 63.93
CA ALA A 418 -15.33 -4.52 65.28
C ALA A 418 -14.37 -5.12 66.32
N ASN A 419 -14.10 -6.42 66.25
CA ASN A 419 -13.19 -7.10 67.18
C ASN A 419 -11.76 -6.54 67.12
N GLU A 420 -11.22 -6.27 65.92
CA GLU A 420 -9.90 -5.65 65.77
C GLU A 420 -9.84 -4.22 66.33
N LEU A 421 -10.90 -3.44 66.09
CA LEU A 421 -11.03 -2.09 66.67
C LEU A 421 -11.12 -2.13 68.20
N SER A 422 -11.90 -3.05 68.76
CA SER A 422 -12.01 -3.26 70.20
C SER A 422 -10.67 -3.64 70.81
N ASN A 423 -9.92 -4.54 70.18
CA ASN A 423 -8.58 -4.91 70.62
C ASN A 423 -7.62 -3.71 70.60
N LEU A 424 -7.66 -2.89 69.54
CA LEU A 424 -6.85 -1.68 69.44
C LEU A 424 -7.20 -0.65 70.51
N ILE A 425 -8.50 -0.38 70.72
CA ILE A 425 -8.99 0.56 71.73
C ILE A 425 -8.53 0.10 73.12
N ASN A 426 -8.75 -1.16 73.48
CA ASN A 426 -8.34 -1.73 74.76
C ASN A 426 -6.82 -1.70 74.97
N GLY A 427 -6.04 -1.95 73.92
CA GLY A 427 -4.58 -1.86 73.97
C GLY A 427 -4.08 -0.42 74.17
N LEU A 428 -4.74 0.56 73.57
CA LEU A 428 -4.35 1.98 73.69
C LEU A 428 -4.85 2.65 74.99
N THR A 429 -5.86 2.08 75.65
CA THR A 429 -6.40 2.56 76.93
C THR A 429 -5.79 1.88 78.16
N SER A 430 -4.90 0.88 77.98
CA SER A 430 -4.28 0.10 79.06
C SER A 430 -3.23 0.86 79.90
N CYS A 431 -3.29 2.19 79.96
CA CYS A 431 -2.37 3.05 80.74
C CYS A 431 -2.84 3.36 82.17
N GLY A 432 -4.00 2.87 82.61
CA GLY A 432 -4.53 3.13 83.96
C GLY A 432 -4.67 4.63 84.26
N ALA A 433 -4.33 5.06 85.49
CA ALA A 433 -4.37 6.49 85.86
C ALA A 433 -3.25 7.35 85.22
N SER A 434 -2.37 6.77 84.41
CA SER A 434 -1.22 7.46 83.79
C SER A 434 -1.47 7.91 82.34
N CYS A 435 -2.69 7.75 81.83
CA CYS A 435 -3.04 8.23 80.51
C CYS A 435 -2.93 9.76 80.42
N GLY A 436 -2.31 10.26 79.35
CA GLY A 436 -2.27 11.70 79.06
C GLY A 436 -3.67 12.28 78.86
N PRO A 437 -3.85 13.59 79.08
CA PRO A 437 -5.17 14.24 78.95
C PRO A 437 -5.75 14.19 77.53
N ASP A 438 -4.90 13.99 76.51
CA ASP A 438 -5.22 13.87 75.09
C ASP A 438 -5.35 12.40 74.61
N ARG A 439 -5.27 11.43 75.53
CA ARG A 439 -5.26 10.00 75.17
C ARG A 439 -6.57 9.58 74.52
N THR A 440 -7.72 10.07 74.98
CA THR A 440 -9.04 9.73 74.40
C THR A 440 -9.09 10.10 72.91
N GLU A 441 -8.64 11.30 72.56
CA GLU A 441 -8.57 11.74 71.16
C GLU A 441 -7.58 10.90 70.35
N THR A 442 -6.43 10.57 70.95
CA THR A 442 -5.40 9.75 70.30
C THR A 442 -5.93 8.35 69.96
N VAL A 443 -6.70 7.73 70.86
CA VAL A 443 -7.33 6.42 70.63
C VAL A 443 -8.30 6.52 69.46
N VAL A 444 -9.19 7.52 69.43
CA VAL A 444 -10.15 7.70 68.33
C VAL A 444 -9.44 7.98 67.00
N LYS A 445 -8.39 8.80 67.00
CA LYS A 445 -7.56 9.06 65.80
C LYS A 445 -6.93 7.79 65.26
N ALA A 446 -6.38 6.95 66.14
CA ALA A 446 -5.75 5.68 65.76
C ALA A 446 -6.78 4.68 65.21
N SER A 447 -7.92 4.52 65.88
CA SER A 447 -9.00 3.64 65.42
C SER A 447 -9.59 4.10 64.09
N CYS A 448 -9.78 5.40 63.90
CA CYS A 448 -10.18 5.97 62.61
C CYS A 448 -9.16 5.65 61.51
N ALA A 449 -7.88 5.89 61.77
CA ALA A 449 -6.83 5.69 60.76
C ALA A 449 -6.67 4.21 60.38
N ALA A 450 -6.86 3.30 61.33
CA ALA A 450 -6.77 1.85 61.11
C ALA A 450 -7.81 1.36 60.09
N VAL A 451 -9.04 1.89 60.13
CA VAL A 451 -10.09 1.51 59.16
C VAL A 451 -9.94 2.29 57.87
N LEU A 452 -9.70 3.60 57.96
CA LEU A 452 -9.59 4.48 56.80
C LEU A 452 -8.42 4.10 55.88
N GLY A 453 -7.30 3.66 56.45
CA GLY A 453 -6.13 3.17 55.72
C GLY A 453 -6.18 1.69 55.34
N SER A 454 -7.29 0.99 55.57
CA SER A 454 -7.41 -0.44 55.31
C SER A 454 -7.82 -0.76 53.87
N ALA A 455 -7.77 -2.04 53.51
CA ALA A 455 -8.16 -2.52 52.18
C ALA A 455 -9.59 -2.12 51.77
N THR A 456 -10.51 -1.88 52.73
CA THR A 456 -11.89 -1.45 52.43
C THR A 456 -11.95 -0.11 51.71
N THR A 457 -10.96 0.75 51.94
CA THR A 457 -10.85 2.05 51.27
C THR A 457 -10.06 1.96 49.97
N LEU A 458 -9.11 1.00 49.87
CA LEU A 458 -8.03 0.99 48.88
C LEU A 458 -8.27 0.07 47.69
N VAL A 459 -8.88 -1.09 47.91
CA VAL A 459 -9.10 -2.12 46.88
C VAL A 459 -10.40 -1.81 46.15
N GLN A 460 -10.43 -2.02 44.83
CA GLN A 460 -11.62 -1.80 44.00
C GLN A 460 -11.86 -2.92 43.00
#